data_AF-A0A6P3FQT4-F1
#
_entry.id   AF-A0A6P3FQT4-F1
#
_cell.length_a   1.000
_cell.length_b   1.000
_cell.length_c   1.000
_cell.angle_alpha   90.00
_cell.angle_beta   90.00
_cell.angle_gamma   90.00
#
_symmetry.space_group_name_H-M   'P 1'
#
loop_
_entity.id
_entity.type
_entity.pdbx_description
1 polymer ?
#
loop_
_entity_poly.entity_id
_entity_poly.type
_entity_poly.pdbx_seq_one_letter_code
_entity_poly.pdbx_strand_id
1 'polypeptide(L)'
;MARSARLTPVRRCCPPRLRAARALRTAGGLQSAGRWPTSPAVFPGCPRLARCPEPPSAAEAPGAGTALPAWMRLYFYGMHGITLDVLVSSARLFARSPDLRMLGFSSPYRCLLHSLTHFALEKLYLQRPRCPSAFVFNFLLYPSAHVGLQTLAGQALLVSVGGGPGGAAAPGALDLALQYVVALYHGQVFLKRFLRLRYHGQRRLQPLHWGALPAAPPGAGVPATAGGRRRRPWGPRGAGGVPSQGLPDLLRFLFFGMHGFLDEIFFTFFFNVLGQGDGTSSGHTSLWSFLMYGSCSFVVEKLYFHLHYSRGWGTWKRVPIYVLFIYAWELSWGLGLRTCGACSWDYSHYPLNFMGLITLLYLPGWIFLSVYQDLLSNVLWRVQYVPAN
;
A
#
# COMPACT_ATOMS: atom_id res chain seq x y z
N MET A 1 -18.64 -59.28 -10.91
CA MET A 1 -20.02 -59.33 -10.36
C MET A 1 -20.25 -57.98 -9.69
N ALA A 2 -21.20 -57.14 -10.12
CA ALA A 2 -22.66 -57.21 -9.87
C ALA A 2 -23.01 -56.95 -8.39
N ARG A 3 -23.98 -56.07 -8.02
CA ARG A 3 -24.94 -55.27 -8.82
C ARG A 3 -25.46 -54.04 -8.05
N SER A 4 -25.85 -53.00 -8.81
CA SER A 4 -26.83 -51.92 -8.55
C SER A 4 -27.67 -51.89 -7.26
N ALA A 5 -27.80 -50.70 -6.65
CA ALA A 5 -29.10 -50.10 -6.29
C ALA A 5 -29.03 -48.55 -6.16
N ARG A 6 -30.16 -47.86 -6.40
CA ARG A 6 -30.40 -46.44 -6.04
C ARG A 6 -31.54 -46.40 -5.01
N LEU A 7 -31.68 -45.33 -4.22
CA LEU A 7 -32.99 -44.77 -3.82
C LEU A 7 -32.87 -43.43 -3.07
N THR A 8 -33.92 -42.61 -3.16
CA THR A 8 -34.21 -41.34 -2.47
C THR A 8 -35.75 -41.19 -2.40
N PRO A 9 -36.37 -40.14 -1.82
CA PRO A 9 -36.01 -39.26 -0.70
C PRO A 9 -37.07 -39.31 0.45
N VAL A 10 -36.92 -38.52 1.53
CA VAL A 10 -37.99 -38.26 2.53
C VAL A 10 -38.09 -36.75 2.87
N ARG A 11 -39.27 -36.29 3.33
CA ARG A 11 -39.64 -34.87 3.51
C ARG A 11 -40.30 -34.61 4.88
N ARG A 12 -40.01 -33.43 5.46
CA ARG A 12 -40.83 -32.58 6.37
C ARG A 12 -41.30 -33.10 7.73
N CYS A 13 -41.23 -32.23 8.75
CA CYS A 13 -42.30 -32.03 9.74
C CYS A 13 -42.29 -30.59 10.33
N CYS A 14 -43.48 -30.09 10.73
CA CYS A 14 -43.86 -28.79 11.36
C CYS A 14 -45.21 -29.02 12.12
N PRO A 15 -45.94 -28.04 12.74
CA PRO A 15 -45.71 -26.61 13.06
C PRO A 15 -45.60 -26.43 14.62
N PRO A 16 -46.32 -25.55 15.42
CA PRO A 16 -47.27 -24.42 15.19
C PRO A 16 -46.56 -23.09 14.87
N ARG A 17 -47.16 -21.88 14.70
CA ARG A 17 -48.55 -21.34 14.59
C ARG A 17 -49.36 -20.86 15.82
N LEU A 18 -49.38 -19.54 16.02
CA LEU A 18 -50.53 -18.68 16.37
C LEU A 18 -50.44 -17.41 15.49
N ARG A 19 -51.26 -17.27 14.43
CA ARG A 19 -52.57 -16.58 14.31
C ARG A 19 -52.47 -15.04 14.17
N ALA A 20 -53.20 -14.52 13.18
CA ALA A 20 -53.32 -13.11 12.78
C ALA A 20 -54.75 -12.85 12.21
N ALA A 21 -54.97 -11.70 11.54
CA ALA A 21 -56.26 -11.20 10.98
C ALA A 21 -57.26 -10.67 12.03
N ARG A 22 -58.24 -9.78 11.77
CA ARG A 22 -58.81 -9.05 10.59
C ARG A 22 -59.33 -7.69 11.14
N ALA A 23 -59.46 -6.55 10.46
CA ALA A 23 -59.11 -6.06 9.10
C ALA A 23 -59.06 -4.49 9.11
N LEU A 24 -59.60 -3.64 8.20
CA LEU A 24 -60.50 -3.74 7.03
C LEU A 24 -60.21 -2.60 5.99
N ARG A 25 -61.19 -2.30 5.13
CA ARG A 25 -61.25 -1.25 4.08
C ARG A 25 -61.86 0.05 4.67
N THR A 26 -61.89 1.24 4.04
CA THR A 26 -61.94 1.60 2.60
C THR A 26 -61.39 3.04 2.38
N ALA A 27 -61.20 3.48 1.13
CA ALA A 27 -60.70 4.81 0.77
C ALA A 27 -61.82 5.85 0.54
N GLY A 28 -61.49 7.15 0.63
CA GLY A 28 -62.31 8.28 0.19
C GLY A 28 -61.89 9.61 0.82
N GLY A 29 -62.17 10.74 0.15
CA GLY A 29 -62.07 12.10 0.74
C GLY A 29 -61.12 13.06 0.00
N LEU A 30 -61.68 14.19 -0.44
CA LEU A 30 -60.97 15.24 -1.19
C LEU A 30 -60.16 16.21 -0.32
N GLN A 31 -59.33 16.98 -1.02
CA GLN A 31 -58.72 18.24 -0.59
C GLN A 31 -59.71 19.22 0.08
N SER A 32 -59.23 20.00 1.05
CA SER A 32 -59.59 21.41 1.20
C SER A 32 -58.49 22.18 1.95
N ALA A 33 -58.49 23.50 1.84
CA ALA A 33 -57.55 24.39 2.55
C ALA A 33 -58.32 25.35 3.47
N GLY A 34 -57.77 25.61 4.66
CA GLY A 34 -58.29 26.58 5.64
C GLY A 34 -57.13 27.34 6.28
N ARG A 35 -57.36 28.60 6.69
CA ARG A 35 -56.27 29.57 6.95
C ARG A 35 -56.68 30.61 8.00
N TRP A 36 -55.70 31.13 8.75
CA TRP A 36 -55.80 32.25 9.71
C TRP A 36 -56.46 31.93 11.08
N PRO A 37 -56.35 32.80 12.11
CA PRO A 37 -55.07 33.00 12.82
C PRO A 37 -55.20 33.15 14.35
N THR A 38 -54.10 32.95 15.09
CA THR A 38 -53.95 33.43 16.48
C THR A 38 -52.55 34.00 16.75
N SER A 39 -52.48 35.30 17.03
CA SER A 39 -51.28 35.97 17.54
C SER A 39 -51.29 35.98 19.07
N PRO A 40 -50.25 35.50 19.77
CA PRO A 40 -50.07 35.77 21.19
C PRO A 40 -49.62 37.23 21.42
N ALA A 41 -50.10 37.85 22.49
CA ALA A 41 -49.72 39.22 22.86
C ALA A 41 -48.30 39.31 23.46
N VAL A 42 -47.72 40.51 23.41
CA VAL A 42 -46.40 40.81 23.98
C VAL A 42 -46.51 40.96 25.51
N PHE A 43 -45.69 40.23 26.25
CA PHE A 43 -45.35 40.53 27.65
C PHE A 43 -43.85 40.82 27.77
N PRO A 44 -43.44 41.98 28.31
CA PRO A 44 -42.02 42.33 28.47
C PRO A 44 -41.47 41.78 29.80
N GLY A 45 -40.29 41.16 29.77
CA GLY A 45 -39.55 40.81 31.01
C GLY A 45 -38.89 39.44 31.05
N CYS A 46 -38.03 39.10 30.08
CA CYS A 46 -37.07 38.00 30.26
C CYS A 46 -35.78 38.30 29.45
N PRO A 47 -34.58 38.20 30.04
CA PRO A 47 -33.33 38.58 29.37
C PRO A 47 -32.96 37.63 28.23
N ARG A 48 -32.28 38.17 27.20
CA ARG A 48 -31.84 37.42 26.02
C ARG A 48 -30.79 36.37 26.40
N LEU A 49 -31.16 35.10 26.42
CA LEU A 49 -30.19 34.00 26.36
C LEU A 49 -29.44 34.05 25.02
N ALA A 50 -28.12 33.90 25.08
CA ALA A 50 -27.26 34.07 23.91
C ALA A 50 -27.53 32.98 22.86
N ARG A 51 -27.65 33.40 21.60
CA ARG A 51 -27.76 32.49 20.46
C ARG A 51 -26.44 31.72 20.33
N CYS A 52 -26.47 30.40 20.56
CA CYS A 52 -25.29 29.56 20.34
C CYS A 52 -24.79 29.76 18.89
N PRO A 53 -23.48 29.96 18.68
CA PRO A 53 -22.93 29.95 17.33
C PRO A 53 -23.08 28.54 16.75
N GLU A 54 -23.61 28.43 15.53
CA GLU A 54 -23.55 27.16 14.82
C GLU A 54 -22.09 26.76 14.58
N PRO A 55 -21.75 25.45 14.65
CA PRO A 55 -20.42 25.01 14.25
C PRO A 55 -20.23 25.35 12.76
N PRO A 56 -19.17 26.10 12.38
CA PRO A 56 -18.98 26.50 11.01
C PRO A 56 -18.89 25.28 10.11
N SER A 57 -19.76 25.23 9.09
CA SER A 57 -19.75 24.22 8.05
C SER A 57 -18.33 24.07 7.46
N ALA A 58 -17.92 22.84 7.18
CA ALA A 58 -16.55 22.49 6.83
C ALA A 58 -16.16 22.96 5.40
N ALA A 59 -16.06 24.27 5.22
CA ALA A 59 -15.48 24.88 4.03
C ALA A 59 -14.00 24.49 3.91
N GLU A 60 -13.63 23.92 2.77
CA GLU A 60 -12.28 23.38 2.54
C GLU A 60 -11.20 24.49 2.63
N ALA A 61 -10.37 24.45 3.66
CA ALA A 61 -9.09 25.14 3.64
C ALA A 61 -8.15 24.45 2.62
N PRO A 62 -7.41 25.22 1.78
CA PRO A 62 -6.66 24.63 0.67
C PRO A 62 -5.42 23.86 1.12
N GLY A 63 -5.24 22.64 0.59
CA GLY A 63 -3.93 21.99 0.42
C GLY A 63 -3.43 21.05 1.53
N ALA A 64 -4.15 20.88 2.64
CA ALA A 64 -3.70 20.01 3.75
C ALA A 64 -3.76 18.51 3.40
N GLY A 65 -2.61 17.88 3.17
CA GLY A 65 -2.50 16.44 2.90
C GLY A 65 -2.97 15.57 4.08
N THR A 66 -3.82 14.57 3.81
CA THR A 66 -4.40 13.69 4.83
C THR A 66 -3.40 12.64 5.32
N ALA A 67 -3.68 12.01 6.47
CA ALA A 67 -2.94 10.83 6.91
C ALA A 67 -3.12 9.68 5.90
N LEU A 68 -2.13 8.79 5.81
CA LEU A 68 -2.20 7.61 4.93
C LEU A 68 -3.51 6.81 5.14
N PRO A 69 -4.21 6.39 4.08
CA PRO A 69 -5.38 5.50 4.19
C PRO A 69 -5.07 4.19 4.91
N ALA A 70 -6.05 3.61 5.60
CA ALA A 70 -5.86 2.40 6.42
C ALA A 70 -5.29 1.21 5.62
N TRP A 71 -5.81 0.96 4.40
CA TRP A 71 -5.29 -0.10 3.51
C TRP A 71 -3.80 0.09 3.18
N MET A 72 -3.37 1.33 2.98
CA MET A 72 -1.99 1.66 2.63
C MET A 72 -1.06 1.43 3.82
N ARG A 73 -1.54 1.76 5.02
CA ARG A 73 -0.80 1.49 6.27
C ARG A 73 -0.65 0.00 6.53
N LEU A 74 -1.71 -0.79 6.37
CA LEU A 74 -1.65 -2.25 6.44
C LEU A 74 -0.61 -2.81 5.46
N TYR A 75 -0.63 -2.38 4.20
CA TYR A 75 0.37 -2.78 3.20
C TYR A 75 1.81 -2.44 3.60
N PHE A 76 2.08 -1.20 4.03
CA PHE A 76 3.41 -0.80 4.52
C PHE A 76 3.85 -1.62 5.75
N TYR A 77 2.93 -1.94 6.66
CA TYR A 77 3.20 -2.74 7.85
C TYR A 77 3.50 -4.21 7.53
N GLY A 78 2.76 -4.83 6.61
CA GLY A 78 3.04 -6.18 6.13
C GLY A 78 4.39 -6.27 5.41
N MET A 79 4.61 -5.41 4.42
CA MET A 79 5.84 -5.30 3.64
C MET A 79 7.07 -5.05 4.52
N HIS A 80 6.96 -4.17 5.53
CA HIS A 80 8.05 -3.90 6.47
C HIS A 80 8.30 -5.09 7.42
N GLY A 81 7.25 -5.76 7.90
CA GLY A 81 7.39 -6.98 8.71
C GLY A 81 8.06 -8.12 7.93
N ILE A 82 7.67 -8.33 6.67
CA ILE A 82 8.33 -9.27 5.74
C ILE A 82 9.83 -8.93 5.58
N THR A 83 10.17 -7.65 5.44
CA THR A 83 11.56 -7.19 5.36
C THR A 83 12.35 -7.54 6.64
N LEU A 84 11.76 -7.33 7.82
CA LEU A 84 12.40 -7.67 9.10
C LEU A 84 12.57 -9.19 9.27
N ASP A 85 11.56 -9.98 8.91
CA ASP A 85 11.62 -11.45 8.87
C ASP A 85 12.78 -11.94 7.98
N VAL A 86 12.89 -11.41 6.77
CA VAL A 86 13.92 -11.77 5.78
C VAL A 86 15.32 -11.40 6.29
N LEU A 87 15.50 -10.17 6.80
CA LEU A 87 16.79 -9.73 7.37
C LEU A 87 17.21 -10.58 8.58
N VAL A 88 16.29 -10.87 9.49
CA VAL A 88 16.57 -11.64 10.71
C VAL A 88 16.83 -13.12 10.39
N SER A 89 16.05 -13.73 9.51
CA SER A 89 16.25 -15.13 9.11
C SER A 89 17.54 -15.32 8.31
N SER A 90 17.85 -14.41 7.38
CA SER A 90 19.10 -14.43 6.61
C SER A 90 20.32 -14.24 7.51
N ALA A 91 20.32 -13.26 8.43
CA ALA A 91 21.41 -13.08 9.38
C ALA A 91 21.62 -14.30 10.30
N ARG A 92 20.54 -14.96 10.72
CA ARG A 92 20.59 -16.21 11.50
C ARG A 92 21.12 -17.40 10.71
N LEU A 93 20.78 -17.49 9.41
CA LEU A 93 21.29 -18.54 8.53
C LEU A 93 22.78 -18.32 8.27
N PHE A 94 23.18 -17.11 7.85
CA PHE A 94 24.56 -16.75 7.57
C PHE A 94 25.49 -16.98 8.76
N ALA A 95 25.04 -16.67 9.98
CA ALA A 95 25.77 -16.92 11.22
C ALA A 95 25.92 -18.41 11.61
N ARG A 96 25.19 -19.32 10.95
CA ARG A 96 25.30 -20.79 11.12
C ARG A 96 26.03 -21.45 9.95
N SER A 97 25.83 -20.94 8.75
CA SER A 97 26.36 -21.43 7.48
C SER A 97 26.55 -20.23 6.54
N PRO A 98 27.78 -19.77 6.29
CA PRO A 98 28.04 -18.53 5.54
C PRO A 98 27.85 -18.71 4.02
N ASP A 99 26.60 -18.80 3.58
CA ASP A 99 26.21 -18.79 2.17
C ASP A 99 26.09 -17.35 1.64
N LEU A 100 26.85 -17.05 0.58
CA LEU A 100 26.87 -15.75 -0.09
C LEU A 100 25.54 -15.40 -0.80
N ARG A 101 24.64 -16.36 -0.99
CA ARG A 101 23.25 -16.11 -1.43
C ARG A 101 22.40 -15.42 -0.37
N MET A 102 22.78 -15.50 0.91
CA MET A 102 22.13 -14.83 2.04
C MET A 102 20.60 -14.99 2.06
N LEU A 103 20.09 -16.22 1.95
CA LEU A 103 18.65 -16.49 1.87
C LEU A 103 17.90 -16.16 3.18
N GLY A 104 16.82 -15.39 3.05
CA GLY A 104 15.83 -15.12 4.11
C GLY A 104 14.45 -15.68 3.77
N PHE A 105 13.61 -15.84 4.79
CA PHE A 105 12.35 -16.59 4.72
C PHE A 105 11.20 -15.86 5.43
N SER A 106 10.01 -15.91 4.85
CA SER A 106 8.75 -15.53 5.51
C SER A 106 7.54 -16.13 4.78
N SER A 107 6.32 -15.64 4.99
CA SER A 107 5.13 -16.10 4.26
C SER A 107 4.05 -15.03 4.12
N PRO A 108 3.12 -15.15 3.15
CA PRO A 108 1.94 -14.29 3.05
C PRO A 108 1.10 -14.23 4.33
N TYR A 109 1.03 -15.34 5.08
CA TYR A 109 0.35 -15.36 6.39
C TYR A 109 1.03 -14.45 7.40
N ARG A 110 2.38 -14.45 7.46
CA ARG A 110 3.13 -13.49 8.29
C ARG A 110 3.00 -12.05 7.79
N CYS A 111 2.89 -11.82 6.48
CA CYS A 111 2.61 -10.49 5.93
C CYS A 111 1.28 -9.92 6.48
N LEU A 112 0.20 -10.71 6.44
CA LEU A 112 -1.09 -10.34 7.04
C LEU A 112 -0.98 -10.14 8.55
N LEU A 113 -0.23 -11.02 9.24
CA LEU A 113 0.01 -10.95 10.67
C LEU A 113 0.68 -9.63 11.07
N HIS A 114 1.83 -9.32 10.47
CA HIS A 114 2.57 -8.07 10.65
C HIS A 114 1.71 -6.84 10.29
N SER A 115 0.91 -6.92 9.22
CA SER A 115 -0.04 -5.85 8.86
C SER A 115 -0.97 -5.51 10.02
N LEU A 116 -1.58 -6.52 10.64
CA LEU A 116 -2.53 -6.38 11.74
C LEU A 116 -1.85 -5.99 13.06
N THR A 117 -0.75 -6.64 13.43
CA THR A 117 -0.06 -6.40 14.70
C THR A 117 0.54 -4.99 14.75
N HIS A 118 1.21 -4.53 13.69
CA HIS A 118 1.77 -3.18 13.65
C HIS A 118 0.69 -2.10 13.53
N PHE A 119 -0.47 -2.38 12.91
CA PHE A 119 -1.63 -1.48 12.91
C PHE A 119 -2.28 -1.34 14.30
N ALA A 120 -2.30 -2.41 15.10
CA ALA A 120 -2.73 -2.35 16.50
C ALA A 120 -1.71 -1.59 17.37
N LEU A 121 -0.41 -1.87 17.20
CA LEU A 121 0.68 -1.17 17.90
C LEU A 121 0.75 0.32 17.53
N GLU A 122 0.35 0.71 16.33
CA GLU A 122 0.15 2.12 15.96
C GLU A 122 -0.91 2.80 16.85
N LYS A 123 -2.03 2.12 17.16
CA LYS A 123 -3.06 2.70 18.05
C LYS A 123 -2.54 2.89 19.47
N LEU A 124 -1.77 1.93 19.97
CA LEU A 124 -1.07 2.06 21.25
C LEU A 124 -0.05 3.22 21.20
N TYR A 125 0.76 3.32 20.15
CA TYR A 125 1.73 4.40 19.97
C TYR A 125 1.07 5.79 19.93
N LEU A 126 -0.11 5.92 19.31
CA LEU A 126 -0.90 7.16 19.31
C LEU A 126 -1.53 7.50 20.69
N GLN A 127 -1.57 6.54 21.63
CA GLN A 127 -1.97 6.82 23.01
C GLN A 127 -0.82 7.37 23.88
N ARG A 128 0.44 7.37 23.40
CA ARG A 128 1.63 7.88 24.11
C ARG A 128 1.42 9.22 24.86
N PRO A 129 0.73 10.25 24.34
CA PRO A 129 0.51 11.51 25.06
C PRO A 129 -0.39 11.41 26.30
N ARG A 130 -1.09 10.29 26.50
CA ARG A 130 -1.91 10.02 27.70
C ARG A 130 -1.12 9.37 28.85
N CYS A 131 0.11 8.94 28.61
CA CYS A 131 0.91 8.25 29.63
C CYS A 131 1.80 9.26 30.40
N PRO A 132 1.79 9.25 31.75
CA PRO A 132 2.47 10.27 32.55
C PRO A 132 4.00 10.20 32.45
N SER A 133 4.57 9.03 32.15
CA SER A 133 6.00 8.86 31.88
C SER A 133 6.25 8.40 30.45
N ALA A 134 6.86 9.27 29.65
CA ALA A 134 7.33 8.93 28.31
C ALA A 134 8.43 7.85 28.35
N PHE A 135 9.22 7.75 29.43
CA PHE A 135 10.23 6.70 29.56
C PHE A 135 9.58 5.32 29.70
N VAL A 136 8.64 5.18 30.65
CA VAL A 136 7.88 3.93 30.87
C VAL A 136 7.13 3.53 29.59
N PHE A 137 6.55 4.49 28.87
CA PHE A 137 5.90 4.19 27.58
C PHE A 137 6.89 3.62 26.55
N ASN A 138 8.03 4.29 26.35
CA ASN A 138 8.96 3.99 25.26
C ASN A 138 9.79 2.71 25.46
N PHE A 139 10.13 2.38 26.71
CA PHE A 139 11.05 1.28 27.04
C PHE A 139 10.39 0.09 27.72
N LEU A 140 9.22 0.26 28.36
CA LEU A 140 8.51 -0.84 29.03
C LEU A 140 7.21 -1.17 28.30
N LEU A 141 6.21 -0.28 28.34
CA LEU A 141 4.86 -0.58 27.85
C LEU A 141 4.84 -0.94 26.35
N TYR A 142 5.47 -0.11 25.51
CA TYR A 142 5.44 -0.33 24.06
C TYR A 142 6.25 -1.58 23.64
N PRO A 143 7.48 -1.83 24.14
CA PRO A 143 8.20 -3.06 23.82
C PRO A 143 7.52 -4.33 24.34
N SER A 144 7.02 -4.33 25.58
CA SER A 144 6.28 -5.49 26.13
C SER A 144 5.02 -5.80 25.32
N ALA A 145 4.26 -4.78 24.91
CA ALA A 145 3.10 -4.97 24.04
C ALA A 145 3.49 -5.52 22.66
N HIS A 146 4.61 -5.08 22.08
CA HIS A 146 5.10 -5.59 20.80
C HIS A 146 5.55 -7.05 20.88
N VAL A 147 6.36 -7.41 21.90
CA VAL A 147 6.83 -8.79 22.13
C VAL A 147 5.66 -9.72 22.42
N GLY A 148 4.74 -9.33 23.32
CA GLY A 148 3.55 -10.11 23.65
C GLY A 148 2.63 -10.31 22.45
N LEU A 149 2.34 -9.26 21.69
CA LEU A 149 1.48 -9.34 20.52
C LEU A 149 2.10 -10.20 19.41
N GLN A 150 3.39 -10.05 19.10
CA GLN A 150 4.07 -10.89 18.11
C GLN A 150 4.17 -12.36 18.56
N THR A 151 4.35 -12.63 19.85
CA THR A 151 4.34 -13.99 20.40
C THR A 151 2.97 -14.65 20.26
N LEU A 152 1.90 -13.97 20.71
CA LEU A 152 0.51 -14.45 20.56
C LEU A 152 0.14 -14.68 19.09
N ALA A 153 0.54 -13.75 18.22
CA ALA A 153 0.29 -13.82 16.79
C ALA A 153 1.00 -15.01 16.13
N GLY A 154 2.26 -15.28 16.49
CA GLY A 154 3.01 -16.45 16.03
C GLY A 154 2.40 -17.77 16.49
N GLN A 155 1.96 -17.86 17.75
CA GLN A 155 1.28 -19.04 18.29
C GLN A 155 -0.06 -19.29 17.59
N ALA A 156 -0.87 -18.25 17.38
CA ALA A 156 -2.12 -18.34 16.64
C ALA A 156 -1.92 -18.82 15.19
N LEU A 157 -0.84 -18.38 14.53
CA LEU A 157 -0.47 -18.85 13.20
C LEU A 157 -0.09 -20.34 13.19
N LEU A 158 0.71 -20.80 14.16
CA LEU A 158 1.09 -22.23 14.26
C LEU A 158 -0.14 -23.13 14.40
N VAL A 159 -1.05 -22.80 15.33
CA VAL A 159 -2.32 -23.52 15.51
C VAL A 159 -3.17 -23.49 14.24
N SER A 160 -3.27 -22.33 13.55
CA SER A 160 -4.11 -22.17 12.36
C SER A 160 -3.59 -22.92 11.12
N VAL A 161 -2.28 -23.20 11.05
CA VAL A 161 -1.62 -23.90 9.92
C VAL A 161 -1.45 -25.40 10.23
N GLY A 162 -2.08 -25.91 11.30
CA GLY A 162 -2.05 -27.35 11.66
C GLY A 162 -0.83 -27.78 12.46
N GLY A 163 -0.01 -26.84 12.94
CA GLY A 163 1.03 -27.11 13.92
C GLY A 163 0.39 -27.50 15.26
N GLY A 164 0.52 -28.76 15.66
CA GLY A 164 -0.03 -29.26 16.92
C GLY A 164 0.52 -28.51 18.14
N PRO A 165 -0.28 -28.35 19.22
CA PRO A 165 0.02 -27.43 20.33
C PRO A 165 1.28 -27.76 21.16
N GLY A 166 1.94 -28.90 20.91
CA GLY A 166 3.22 -29.26 21.52
C GLY A 166 4.47 -28.82 20.74
N GLY A 167 4.33 -28.27 19.52
CA GLY A 167 5.49 -27.95 18.65
C GLY A 167 6.19 -26.63 18.93
N ALA A 168 5.58 -25.73 19.70
CA ALA A 168 6.06 -24.37 19.88
C ALA A 168 6.91 -24.20 21.15
N ALA A 169 8.19 -24.55 21.07
CA ALA A 169 9.16 -24.23 22.13
C ALA A 169 9.12 -22.73 22.47
N ALA A 170 9.20 -22.39 23.76
CA ALA A 170 9.22 -21.00 24.20
C ALA A 170 10.41 -20.25 23.56
N PRO A 171 10.22 -19.00 23.08
CA PRO A 171 11.29 -18.24 22.43
C PRO A 171 12.49 -18.09 23.38
N GLY A 172 13.68 -18.41 22.89
CA GLY A 172 14.89 -18.38 23.70
C GLY A 172 15.23 -16.97 24.18
N ALA A 173 16.10 -16.85 25.19
CA ALA A 173 16.52 -15.55 25.72
C ALA A 173 17.07 -14.60 24.61
N LEU A 174 17.77 -15.16 23.62
CA LEU A 174 18.25 -14.43 22.44
C LEU A 174 17.13 -14.02 21.47
N ASP A 175 16.08 -14.83 21.32
CA ASP A 175 14.90 -14.47 20.52
C ASP A 175 14.12 -13.32 21.18
N LEU A 176 13.89 -13.41 22.49
CA LEU A 176 13.22 -12.37 23.27
C LEU A 176 14.02 -11.06 23.26
N ALA A 177 15.35 -11.13 23.43
CA ALA A 177 16.22 -9.97 23.32
C ALA A 177 16.16 -9.32 21.92
N LEU A 178 16.19 -10.12 20.85
CA LEU A 178 16.06 -9.60 19.48
C LEU A 178 14.68 -8.99 19.23
N GLN A 179 13.59 -9.64 19.66
CA GLN A 179 12.23 -9.10 19.54
C GLN A 179 12.07 -7.76 20.29
N TYR A 180 12.71 -7.62 21.47
CA TYR A 180 12.73 -6.38 22.22
C TYR A 180 13.53 -5.27 21.49
N VAL A 181 14.68 -5.59 20.90
CA VAL A 181 15.45 -4.63 20.06
C VAL A 181 14.64 -4.21 18.82
N VAL A 182 13.98 -5.15 18.14
CA VAL A 182 13.08 -4.86 17.01
C VAL A 182 11.90 -3.99 17.45
N ALA A 183 11.35 -4.22 18.64
CA ALA A 183 10.28 -3.39 19.19
C ALA A 183 10.71 -1.95 19.48
N LEU A 184 11.90 -1.77 20.07
CA LEU A 184 12.50 -0.44 20.27
C LEU A 184 12.72 0.28 18.94
N TYR A 185 13.25 -0.41 17.93
CA TYR A 185 13.37 0.12 16.57
C TYR A 185 12.02 0.52 15.98
N HIS A 186 11.00 -0.35 16.09
CA HIS A 186 9.68 -0.08 15.52
C HIS A 186 9.01 1.15 16.15
N GLY A 187 9.14 1.31 17.48
CA GLY A 187 8.62 2.46 18.21
C GLY A 187 9.41 3.76 17.96
N GLN A 188 10.74 3.73 18.15
CA GLN A 188 11.55 4.95 18.14
C GLN A 188 11.95 5.43 16.74
N VAL A 189 12.11 4.51 15.78
CA VAL A 189 12.60 4.82 14.42
C VAL A 189 11.47 4.72 13.41
N PHE A 190 10.84 3.55 13.27
CA PHE A 190 9.89 3.29 12.20
C PHE A 190 8.61 4.11 12.35
N LEU A 191 7.81 3.93 13.41
CA LEU A 191 6.56 4.70 13.60
C LEU A 191 6.81 6.22 13.65
N LYS A 192 7.88 6.66 14.31
CA LYS A 192 8.28 8.08 14.41
C LYS A 192 8.58 8.74 13.05
N ARG A 193 9.00 7.96 12.05
CA ARG A 193 9.21 8.40 10.65
C ARG A 193 7.97 8.15 9.80
N PHE A 194 7.36 6.98 9.89
CA PHE A 194 6.21 6.54 9.11
C PHE A 194 4.98 7.43 9.30
N LEU A 195 4.70 7.87 10.53
CA LEU A 195 3.58 8.77 10.84
C LEU A 195 3.75 10.20 10.27
N ARG A 196 4.89 10.52 9.64
CA ARG A 196 5.13 11.77 8.90
C ARG A 196 4.73 11.69 7.43
N LEU A 197 4.41 10.50 6.92
CA LEU A 197 3.93 10.32 5.56
C LEU A 197 2.48 10.83 5.45
N ARG A 198 2.23 11.65 4.42
CA ARG A 198 0.91 12.18 4.06
C ARG A 198 0.53 11.71 2.68
N TYR A 199 -0.76 11.49 2.46
CA TYR A 199 -1.33 11.17 1.15
C TYR A 199 -2.03 12.40 0.61
N HIS A 200 -1.68 12.83 -0.61
CA HIS A 200 -2.33 13.95 -1.27
C HIS A 200 -3.46 13.44 -2.17
N GLY A 201 -4.70 13.62 -1.70
CA GLY A 201 -5.90 13.34 -2.48
C GLY A 201 -6.07 14.36 -3.61
N GLN A 202 -5.55 14.06 -4.80
CA GLN A 202 -5.62 14.96 -5.95
C GLN A 202 -7.08 15.21 -6.36
N ARG A 203 -7.56 16.45 -6.16
CA ARG A 203 -8.85 16.91 -6.68
C ARG A 203 -8.82 16.79 -8.20
N ARG A 204 -9.79 16.04 -8.76
CA ARG A 204 -9.99 15.70 -10.18
C ARG A 204 -9.11 16.48 -11.16
N LEU A 205 -8.20 15.76 -11.86
CA LEU A 205 -7.54 16.26 -13.07
C LEU A 205 -8.61 16.73 -14.07
N GLN A 206 -8.83 18.04 -14.15
CA GLN A 206 -9.43 18.64 -15.34
C GLN A 206 -8.39 18.52 -16.45
N PRO A 207 -8.73 17.96 -17.63
CA PRO A 207 -7.88 18.05 -18.79
C PRO A 207 -7.64 19.53 -19.10
N LEU A 208 -6.39 19.95 -19.36
CA LEU A 208 -6.16 21.28 -19.93
C LEU A 208 -6.93 21.36 -21.25
N HIS A 209 -7.81 22.35 -21.36
CA HIS A 209 -8.78 22.46 -22.44
C HIS A 209 -8.12 22.98 -23.72
N TRP A 210 -7.34 22.12 -24.38
CA TRP A 210 -6.55 22.48 -25.54
C TRP A 210 -7.38 22.37 -26.83
N GLY A 211 -7.90 23.51 -27.30
CA GLY A 211 -8.61 23.59 -28.59
C GLY A 211 -10.07 24.01 -28.51
N ALA A 212 -10.35 25.17 -27.91
CA ALA A 212 -11.57 25.93 -28.19
C ALA A 212 -11.16 27.36 -28.59
N LEU A 213 -11.12 27.62 -29.90
CA LEU A 213 -10.98 28.99 -30.42
C LEU A 213 -12.26 29.76 -30.11
N PRO A 214 -12.20 30.97 -29.51
CA PRO A 214 -13.39 31.79 -29.35
C PRO A 214 -13.90 32.22 -30.73
N ALA A 215 -15.17 31.94 -31.03
CA ALA A 215 -15.79 32.34 -32.29
C ALA A 215 -15.86 33.87 -32.38
N ALA A 216 -15.42 34.43 -33.51
CA ALA A 216 -15.43 35.87 -33.73
C ALA A 216 -16.87 36.37 -34.02
N PRO A 217 -17.27 37.55 -33.49
CA PRO A 217 -18.55 38.16 -33.82
C PRO A 217 -18.53 38.75 -35.25
N PRO A 218 -19.66 38.76 -35.98
CA PRO A 218 -19.74 39.34 -37.31
C PRO A 218 -19.92 40.86 -37.25
N GLY A 219 -18.99 41.63 -37.83
CA GLY A 219 -19.17 43.08 -37.98
C GLY A 219 -17.94 43.85 -38.48
N ALA A 220 -18.01 44.34 -39.73
CA ALA A 220 -17.32 45.48 -40.33
C ALA A 220 -15.78 45.70 -40.15
N GLY A 221 -15.10 45.95 -41.28
CA GLY A 221 -13.92 46.84 -41.31
C GLY A 221 -12.58 46.19 -41.65
N VAL A 222 -12.12 46.39 -42.88
CA VAL A 222 -10.73 46.18 -43.36
C VAL A 222 -10.38 47.45 -44.16
N PRO A 223 -9.30 48.18 -43.82
CA PRO A 223 -8.04 47.96 -44.53
C PRO A 223 -6.75 48.07 -43.69
N ALA A 224 -5.67 47.61 -44.33
CA ALA A 224 -4.30 47.46 -43.82
C ALA A 224 -3.58 48.75 -43.39
N THR A 225 -2.49 48.60 -42.63
CA THR A 225 -1.13 48.99 -43.12
C THR A 225 0.02 48.43 -42.25
N ALA A 226 1.24 48.60 -42.75
CA ALA A 226 2.47 47.88 -42.41
C ALA A 226 3.14 48.16 -41.05
N GLY A 227 3.80 47.13 -40.53
CA GLY A 227 5.24 47.21 -40.21
C GLY A 227 5.68 47.53 -38.78
N GLY A 228 6.87 47.01 -38.41
CA GLY A 228 7.61 47.46 -37.21
C GLY A 228 8.19 46.36 -36.32
N ARG A 229 9.47 45.98 -36.53
CA ARG A 229 10.26 45.25 -35.52
C ARG A 229 10.56 46.19 -34.34
N ARG A 230 10.44 45.72 -33.09
CA ARG A 230 11.35 46.15 -31.99
C ARG A 230 11.57 45.04 -30.95
N ARG A 231 12.69 45.15 -30.23
CA ARG A 231 13.34 44.06 -29.48
C ARG A 231 12.73 43.86 -28.09
N ARG A 232 12.73 42.61 -27.59
CA ARG A 232 12.66 42.32 -26.15
C ARG A 232 14.04 42.51 -25.51
N PRO A 233 14.16 43.18 -24.35
CA PRO A 233 15.27 42.99 -23.42
C PRO A 233 15.15 41.61 -22.74
N TRP A 234 16.28 40.97 -22.44
CA TRP A 234 16.33 39.66 -21.76
C TRP A 234 16.68 39.88 -20.28
N GLY A 235 15.76 39.55 -19.36
CA GLY A 235 16.02 39.53 -17.92
C GLY A 235 16.60 38.18 -17.45
N PRO A 236 17.49 38.12 -16.45
CA PRO A 236 18.10 36.86 -16.02
C PRO A 236 17.06 35.90 -15.41
N ARG A 237 17.10 34.63 -15.79
CA ARG A 237 16.34 33.58 -15.09
C ARG A 237 17.13 33.14 -13.85
N GLY A 238 16.68 33.56 -12.68
CA GLY A 238 17.13 32.95 -11.42
C GLY A 238 16.81 31.45 -11.39
N ALA A 239 17.61 30.68 -10.65
CA ALA A 239 17.47 29.23 -10.54
C ALA A 239 16.22 28.84 -9.72
N GLY A 240 15.07 28.76 -10.38
CA GLY A 240 13.84 28.25 -9.81
C GLY A 240 13.91 26.74 -9.57
N GLY A 241 14.34 26.33 -8.39
CA GLY A 241 14.32 24.93 -7.97
C GLY A 241 12.89 24.38 -8.00
N VAL A 242 12.68 23.30 -8.77
CA VAL A 242 11.37 22.65 -8.89
C VAL A 242 11.00 22.01 -7.53
N PRO A 243 9.81 22.29 -6.96
CA PRO A 243 9.36 21.60 -5.75
C PRO A 243 9.23 20.10 -6.01
N SER A 244 10.11 19.31 -5.39
CA SER A 244 10.19 17.86 -5.58
C SER A 244 8.99 17.17 -4.93
N GLN A 245 7.95 16.91 -5.72
CA GLN A 245 6.77 16.15 -5.26
C GLN A 245 7.13 14.67 -4.99
N GLY A 246 6.45 14.10 -3.99
CA GLY A 246 6.61 12.70 -3.56
C GLY A 246 7.56 12.53 -2.37
N LEU A 247 8.06 11.30 -2.17
CA LEU A 247 9.07 10.99 -1.15
C LEU A 247 10.49 11.40 -1.60
N PRO A 248 11.43 11.64 -0.66
CA PRO A 248 12.87 11.61 -0.94
C PRO A 248 13.31 10.31 -1.61
N ASP A 249 14.26 10.39 -2.55
CA ASP A 249 14.67 9.26 -3.39
C ASP A 249 15.26 8.07 -2.61
N LEU A 250 15.94 8.31 -1.47
CA LEU A 250 16.36 7.22 -0.58
C LEU A 250 15.15 6.45 0.02
N LEU A 251 14.05 7.14 0.34
CA LEU A 251 12.85 6.48 0.84
C LEU A 251 12.09 5.76 -0.28
N ARG A 252 12.18 6.22 -1.54
CA ARG A 252 11.70 5.48 -2.72
C ARG A 252 12.51 4.19 -2.93
N PHE A 253 13.84 4.26 -2.91
CA PHE A 253 14.70 3.08 -3.05
C PHE A 253 14.44 2.04 -1.94
N LEU A 254 14.37 2.48 -0.68
CA LEU A 254 14.02 1.61 0.45
C LEU A 254 12.61 1.01 0.30
N PHE A 255 11.63 1.78 -0.20
CA PHE A 255 10.30 1.27 -0.50
C PHE A 255 10.34 0.16 -1.56
N PHE A 256 10.99 0.40 -2.70
CA PHE A 256 11.10 -0.59 -3.78
C PHE A 256 11.89 -1.84 -3.37
N GLY A 257 12.94 -1.72 -2.56
CA GLY A 257 13.68 -2.89 -2.03
C GLY A 257 12.83 -3.74 -1.08
N MET A 258 12.09 -3.11 -0.15
CA MET A 258 11.14 -3.80 0.73
C MET A 258 9.98 -4.44 -0.04
N HIS A 259 9.56 -3.82 -1.15
CA HIS A 259 8.54 -4.34 -2.03
C HIS A 259 9.03 -5.53 -2.86
N GLY A 260 10.28 -5.50 -3.35
CA GLY A 260 10.88 -6.64 -4.04
C GLY A 260 10.93 -7.90 -3.16
N PHE A 261 11.25 -7.75 -1.87
CA PHE A 261 11.12 -8.84 -0.89
C PHE A 261 9.68 -9.34 -0.75
N LEU A 262 8.69 -8.44 -0.72
CA LEU A 262 7.28 -8.84 -0.66
C LEU A 262 6.88 -9.66 -1.88
N ASP A 263 7.26 -9.21 -3.07
CA ASP A 263 6.92 -9.84 -4.34
C ASP A 263 7.58 -11.21 -4.49
N GLU A 264 8.89 -11.34 -4.17
CA GLU A 264 9.61 -12.61 -4.23
C GLU A 264 9.13 -13.62 -3.16
N ILE A 265 8.81 -13.16 -1.94
CA ILE A 265 8.22 -14.04 -0.90
C ILE A 265 6.83 -14.54 -1.35
N PHE A 266 6.01 -13.72 -2.01
CA PHE A 266 4.71 -14.18 -2.53
C PHE A 266 4.89 -15.11 -3.74
N PHE A 267 5.78 -14.78 -4.67
CA PHE A 267 6.08 -15.58 -5.85
C PHE A 267 6.61 -16.97 -5.47
N THR A 268 7.65 -17.05 -4.65
CA THR A 268 8.24 -18.33 -4.20
C THR A 268 7.26 -19.13 -3.34
N PHE A 269 6.47 -18.48 -2.48
CA PHE A 269 5.41 -19.18 -1.72
C PHE A 269 4.38 -19.83 -2.66
N PHE A 270 3.83 -19.09 -3.63
CA PHE A 270 2.87 -19.66 -4.57
C PHE A 270 3.51 -20.74 -5.45
N PHE A 271 4.78 -20.58 -5.85
CA PHE A 271 5.49 -21.58 -6.62
C PHE A 271 5.69 -22.90 -5.84
N ASN A 272 6.08 -22.81 -4.57
CA ASN A 272 6.21 -23.98 -3.68
C ASN A 272 4.87 -24.71 -3.51
N VAL A 273 3.80 -23.95 -3.22
CA VAL A 273 2.44 -24.48 -2.98
C VAL A 273 1.81 -25.08 -4.25
N LEU A 274 2.05 -24.51 -5.43
CA LEU A 274 1.43 -24.96 -6.69
C LEU A 274 2.29 -25.98 -7.48
N GLY A 275 3.62 -25.95 -7.32
CA GLY A 275 4.55 -26.64 -8.23
C GLY A 275 5.41 -27.75 -7.60
N GLN A 276 5.61 -27.77 -6.28
CA GLN A 276 6.46 -28.79 -5.62
C GLN A 276 5.64 -29.77 -4.78
N GLY A 277 4.58 -29.31 -4.10
CA GLY A 277 3.73 -30.17 -3.25
C GLY A 277 4.28 -30.47 -1.86
N ASP A 278 5.53 -30.09 -1.55
CA ASP A 278 6.25 -30.34 -0.29
C ASP A 278 5.61 -29.73 0.98
N GLY A 279 4.49 -29.02 0.87
CA GLY A 279 3.77 -28.44 2.00
C GLY A 279 4.49 -27.30 2.74
N THR A 280 5.66 -26.86 2.25
CA THR A 280 6.48 -25.81 2.87
C THR A 280 5.79 -24.44 2.79
N SER A 281 5.09 -24.05 3.87
CA SER A 281 4.23 -22.86 3.93
C SER A 281 4.99 -21.52 4.03
N SER A 282 6.16 -21.43 3.41
CA SER A 282 7.08 -20.28 3.44
C SER A 282 7.66 -19.99 2.06
N GLY A 283 7.67 -18.71 1.69
CA GLY A 283 8.49 -18.20 0.60
C GLY A 283 9.92 -17.88 1.08
N HIS A 284 10.83 -17.67 0.13
CA HIS A 284 12.21 -17.29 0.36
C HIS A 284 12.64 -16.16 -0.59
N THR A 285 13.74 -15.49 -0.27
CA THR A 285 14.34 -14.39 -1.06
C THR A 285 15.81 -14.23 -0.70
N SER A 286 16.65 -13.76 -1.62
CA SER A 286 18.03 -13.37 -1.33
C SER A 286 18.11 -11.92 -0.84
N LEU A 287 19.01 -11.59 0.10
CA LEU A 287 19.27 -10.17 0.42
C LEU A 287 19.72 -9.34 -0.81
N TRP A 288 20.32 -9.97 -1.82
CA TRP A 288 20.68 -9.31 -3.08
C TRP A 288 19.45 -8.83 -3.87
N SER A 289 18.30 -9.49 -3.72
CA SER A 289 17.03 -9.11 -4.33
C SER A 289 16.54 -7.72 -3.89
N PHE A 290 16.87 -7.29 -2.65
CA PHE A 290 16.58 -5.92 -2.19
C PHE A 290 17.27 -4.87 -3.08
N LEU A 291 18.54 -5.12 -3.42
CA LEU A 291 19.34 -4.23 -4.24
C LEU A 291 18.94 -4.35 -5.72
N MET A 292 18.77 -5.57 -6.23
CA MET A 292 18.35 -5.85 -7.60
C MET A 292 16.98 -5.24 -7.93
N TYR A 293 15.92 -5.60 -7.19
CA TYR A 293 14.57 -5.08 -7.43
C TYR A 293 14.43 -3.62 -6.99
N GLY A 294 15.05 -3.23 -5.86
CA GLY A 294 15.05 -1.84 -5.39
C GLY A 294 15.67 -0.87 -6.40
N SER A 295 16.77 -1.26 -7.04
CA SER A 295 17.40 -0.46 -8.11
C SER A 295 16.62 -0.53 -9.42
N CYS A 296 16.12 -1.70 -9.82
CA CYS A 296 15.31 -1.88 -11.02
C CYS A 296 14.07 -0.97 -10.99
N SER A 297 13.24 -1.11 -9.95
CA SER A 297 12.00 -0.35 -9.81
C SER A 297 12.23 1.14 -9.58
N PHE A 298 13.35 1.55 -8.96
CA PHE A 298 13.75 2.95 -8.88
C PHE A 298 14.08 3.55 -10.26
N VAL A 299 14.86 2.84 -11.08
CA VAL A 299 15.18 3.29 -12.46
C VAL A 299 13.93 3.29 -13.34
N VAL A 300 13.08 2.27 -13.22
CA VAL A 300 11.77 2.20 -13.92
C VAL A 300 10.83 3.33 -13.46
N GLU A 301 10.85 3.76 -12.19
CA GLU A 301 10.08 4.94 -11.73
C GLU A 301 10.57 6.22 -12.43
N LYS A 302 11.90 6.43 -12.56
CA LYS A 302 12.43 7.59 -13.30
C LYS A 302 12.10 7.53 -14.80
N LEU A 303 12.16 6.33 -15.38
CA LEU A 303 11.80 6.09 -16.78
C LEU A 303 10.29 6.31 -17.02
N TYR A 304 9.43 5.89 -16.07
CA TYR A 304 8.00 6.20 -16.07
C TYR A 304 7.76 7.71 -16.10
N PHE A 305 8.39 8.48 -15.21
CA PHE A 305 8.23 9.93 -15.19
C PHE A 305 8.66 10.58 -16.52
N HIS A 306 9.78 10.14 -17.11
CA HIS A 306 10.23 10.65 -18.41
C HIS A 306 9.27 10.29 -19.55
N LEU A 307 8.92 9.01 -19.71
CA LEU A 307 8.08 8.55 -20.82
C LEU A 307 6.63 9.05 -20.69
N HIS A 308 6.08 9.10 -19.47
CA HIS A 308 4.70 9.54 -19.28
C HIS A 308 4.55 11.06 -19.32
N TYR A 309 5.34 11.82 -18.54
CA TYR A 309 5.15 13.28 -18.43
C TYR A 309 5.96 14.08 -19.48
N SER A 310 7.17 13.65 -19.84
CA SER A 310 7.98 14.37 -20.84
C SER A 310 7.70 13.96 -22.29
N ARG A 311 7.23 12.72 -22.52
CA ARG A 311 6.90 12.22 -23.88
C ARG A 311 5.40 11.97 -24.13
N GLY A 312 4.55 12.02 -23.10
CA GLY A 312 3.10 11.80 -23.24
C GLY A 312 2.71 10.36 -23.59
N TRP A 313 3.60 9.38 -23.40
CA TRP A 313 3.33 7.99 -23.81
C TRP A 313 2.36 7.30 -22.85
N GLY A 314 1.39 6.55 -23.41
CA GLY A 314 0.50 5.67 -22.66
C GLY A 314 1.15 4.32 -22.30
N THR A 315 0.58 3.63 -21.32
CA THR A 315 1.09 2.38 -20.70
C THR A 315 1.60 1.35 -21.72
N TRP A 316 0.82 1.04 -22.77
CA TRP A 316 1.18 0.06 -23.80
C TRP A 316 2.46 0.39 -24.60
N LYS A 317 2.90 1.66 -24.64
CA LYS A 317 4.19 2.06 -25.24
C LYS A 317 5.36 2.04 -24.24
N ARG A 318 5.08 2.02 -22.94
CA ARG A 318 6.09 1.99 -21.86
C ARG A 318 6.45 0.56 -21.46
N VAL A 319 5.44 -0.30 -21.29
CA VAL A 319 5.58 -1.71 -20.85
C VAL A 319 6.62 -2.51 -21.66
N PRO A 320 6.69 -2.45 -23.01
CA PRO A 320 7.73 -3.18 -23.75
C PRO A 320 9.16 -2.73 -23.42
N ILE A 321 9.36 -1.43 -23.12
CA ILE A 321 10.67 -0.91 -22.70
C ILE A 321 11.00 -1.36 -21.28
N TYR A 322 10.01 -1.38 -20.37
CA TYR A 322 10.21 -1.90 -19.02
C TYR A 322 10.59 -3.38 -19.03
N VAL A 323 9.89 -4.21 -19.81
CA VAL A 323 10.19 -5.64 -19.95
C VAL A 323 11.60 -5.87 -20.51
N LEU A 324 12.00 -5.12 -21.55
CA LEU A 324 13.36 -5.20 -22.09
C LEU A 324 14.42 -4.77 -21.06
N PHE A 325 14.14 -3.70 -20.30
CA PHE A 325 15.02 -3.23 -19.23
C PHE A 325 15.11 -4.25 -18.09
N ILE A 326 14.00 -4.85 -17.66
CA ILE A 326 13.95 -5.89 -16.62
C ILE A 326 14.81 -7.09 -17.02
N TYR A 327 14.66 -7.64 -18.24
CA TYR A 327 15.50 -8.74 -18.71
C TYR A 327 16.99 -8.38 -18.77
N ALA A 328 17.33 -7.16 -19.22
CA ALA A 328 18.72 -6.70 -19.24
C ALA A 328 19.29 -6.52 -17.82
N TRP A 329 18.45 -6.08 -16.86
CA TRP A 329 18.82 -5.88 -15.47
C TRP A 329 19.00 -7.21 -14.72
N GLU A 330 18.04 -8.13 -14.89
CA GLU A 330 18.08 -9.50 -14.36
C GLU A 330 19.31 -10.26 -14.87
N LEU A 331 19.60 -10.19 -16.18
CA LEU A 331 20.81 -10.77 -16.75
C LEU A 331 22.09 -10.14 -16.19
N SER A 332 22.11 -8.81 -16.03
CA SER A 332 23.30 -8.09 -15.51
C SER A 332 23.58 -8.45 -14.04
N TRP A 333 22.55 -8.45 -13.19
CA TRP A 333 22.68 -8.88 -11.79
C TRP A 333 22.99 -10.37 -11.69
N GLY A 334 22.36 -11.21 -12.51
CA GLY A 334 22.62 -12.64 -12.58
C GLY A 334 24.08 -12.96 -12.90
N LEU A 335 24.67 -12.26 -13.88
CA LEU A 335 26.09 -12.39 -14.22
C LEU A 335 27.00 -11.94 -13.06
N GLY A 336 26.76 -10.76 -12.50
CA GLY A 336 27.58 -10.20 -11.42
C GLY A 336 27.47 -10.94 -10.07
N LEU A 337 26.32 -11.53 -9.77
CA LEU A 337 26.15 -12.42 -8.62
C LEU A 337 26.76 -13.80 -8.88
N ARG A 338 26.72 -14.30 -10.12
CA ARG A 338 27.33 -15.60 -10.48
C ARG A 338 28.85 -15.58 -10.39
N THR A 339 29.53 -14.47 -10.76
CA THR A 339 30.98 -14.34 -10.54
C THR A 339 31.39 -14.37 -9.06
N CYS A 340 30.48 -13.99 -8.16
CA CYS A 340 30.71 -13.99 -6.71
C CYS A 340 30.13 -15.23 -6.00
N GLY A 341 29.60 -16.22 -6.73
CA GLY A 341 28.91 -17.38 -6.16
C GLY A 341 27.58 -17.07 -5.44
N ALA A 342 27.12 -15.83 -5.50
CA ALA A 342 25.99 -15.29 -4.73
C ALA A 342 24.63 -15.42 -5.45
N CYS A 343 24.61 -15.90 -6.70
CA CYS A 343 23.38 -16.03 -7.49
C CYS A 343 22.44 -17.09 -6.86
N SER A 344 21.23 -16.68 -6.49
CA SER A 344 20.23 -17.52 -5.80
C SER A 344 19.30 -18.28 -6.75
N TRP A 345 19.27 -17.96 -8.04
CA TRP A 345 18.39 -18.60 -9.03
C TRP A 345 19.15 -19.29 -10.18
N ASP A 346 18.50 -20.28 -10.79
CA ASP A 346 18.94 -20.91 -12.03
C ASP A 346 17.72 -21.41 -12.84
N TYR A 347 17.49 -20.81 -14.00
CA TYR A 347 16.41 -21.13 -14.94
C TYR A 347 16.83 -22.12 -16.04
N SER A 348 18.00 -22.76 -15.94
CA SER A 348 18.51 -23.72 -16.95
C SER A 348 17.55 -24.88 -17.24
N HIS A 349 16.66 -25.20 -16.29
CA HIS A 349 15.63 -26.23 -16.40
C HIS A 349 14.39 -25.80 -17.20
N TYR A 350 14.20 -24.50 -17.49
CA TYR A 350 13.10 -24.00 -18.30
C TYR A 350 13.44 -23.92 -19.79
N PRO A 351 12.46 -24.16 -20.70
CA PRO A 351 12.61 -23.81 -22.09
C PRO A 351 12.76 -22.29 -22.27
N LEU A 352 13.39 -21.88 -23.36
CA LEU A 352 13.66 -20.46 -23.70
C LEU A 352 14.42 -19.69 -22.59
N ASN A 353 15.25 -20.39 -21.81
CA ASN A 353 16.21 -19.75 -20.92
C ASN A 353 17.44 -19.26 -21.70
N PHE A 354 18.11 -18.24 -21.17
CA PHE A 354 19.41 -17.77 -21.64
C PHE A 354 20.41 -17.79 -20.49
N MET A 355 21.47 -18.58 -20.64
CA MET A 355 22.51 -18.84 -19.63
C MET A 355 21.97 -19.34 -18.26
N GLY A 356 20.72 -19.81 -18.19
CA GLY A 356 20.02 -20.06 -16.93
C GLY A 356 19.76 -18.82 -16.07
N LEU A 357 19.99 -17.60 -16.58
CA LEU A 357 19.87 -16.36 -15.81
C LEU A 357 18.55 -15.61 -16.06
N ILE A 358 18.00 -15.73 -17.26
CA ILE A 358 16.68 -15.21 -17.63
C ILE A 358 15.89 -16.29 -18.38
N THR A 359 14.56 -16.24 -18.35
CA THR A 359 13.71 -17.07 -19.22
C THR A 359 12.59 -16.27 -19.87
N LEU A 360 12.39 -16.47 -21.18
CA LEU A 360 11.29 -15.87 -21.93
C LEU A 360 9.91 -16.43 -21.50
N LEU A 361 9.89 -17.56 -20.78
CA LEU A 361 8.66 -18.11 -20.20
C LEU A 361 8.02 -17.15 -19.16
N TYR A 362 8.81 -16.31 -18.51
CA TYR A 362 8.33 -15.33 -17.52
C TYR A 362 7.81 -14.02 -18.15
N LEU A 363 7.84 -13.89 -19.48
CA LEU A 363 7.36 -12.70 -20.21
C LEU A 363 5.94 -12.25 -19.78
N PRO A 364 4.93 -13.12 -19.58
CA PRO A 364 3.61 -12.71 -19.10
C PRO A 364 3.65 -12.10 -17.69
N GLY A 365 4.50 -12.64 -16.81
CA GLY A 365 4.75 -12.13 -15.46
C GLY A 365 5.41 -10.75 -15.49
N TRP A 366 6.43 -10.55 -16.33
CA TRP A 366 7.08 -9.25 -16.48
C TRP A 366 6.17 -8.19 -17.12
N ILE A 367 5.27 -8.57 -18.03
CA ILE A 367 4.24 -7.67 -18.56
C ILE A 367 3.27 -7.24 -17.45
N PHE A 368 2.79 -8.20 -16.62
CA PHE A 368 1.95 -7.89 -15.47
C PHE A 368 2.65 -6.98 -14.46
N LEU A 369 3.89 -7.31 -14.07
CA LEU A 369 4.68 -6.52 -13.13
C LEU A 369 4.98 -5.11 -13.67
N SER A 370 5.21 -4.98 -14.98
CA SER A 370 5.41 -3.68 -15.65
C SER A 370 4.18 -2.78 -15.59
N VAL A 371 2.96 -3.33 -15.76
CA VAL A 371 1.70 -2.59 -15.59
C VAL A 371 1.46 -2.25 -14.12
N TYR A 372 1.78 -3.17 -13.21
CA TYR A 372 1.66 -2.97 -11.77
C TYR A 372 2.62 -1.88 -11.25
N GLN A 373 3.88 -1.86 -11.69
CA GLN A 373 4.87 -0.83 -11.36
C GLN A 373 4.45 0.57 -11.86
N ASP A 374 3.78 0.66 -13.01
CA ASP A 374 3.17 1.90 -13.50
C ASP A 374 2.05 2.39 -12.55
N LEU A 375 1.16 1.49 -12.10
CA LEU A 375 0.09 1.82 -11.14
C LEU A 375 0.67 2.21 -9.76
N LEU A 376 1.70 1.49 -9.30
CA LEU A 376 2.40 1.75 -8.05
C LEU A 376 3.08 3.13 -8.08
N SER A 377 3.76 3.47 -9.17
CA SER A 377 4.41 4.78 -9.34
C SER A 377 3.41 5.93 -9.27
N ASN A 378 2.20 5.76 -9.85
CA ASN A 378 1.09 6.72 -9.73
C ASN A 378 0.59 6.90 -8.27
N VAL A 379 0.59 5.83 -7.48
CA VAL A 379 0.19 5.85 -6.06
C VAL A 379 1.29 6.47 -5.20
N LEU A 380 2.55 6.09 -5.41
CA LEU A 380 3.71 6.54 -4.64
C LEU A 380 4.00 8.03 -4.85
N TRP A 381 3.76 8.56 -6.05
CA TRP A 381 3.84 10.00 -6.34
C TRP A 381 2.94 10.87 -5.44
N ARG A 382 1.81 10.32 -4.98
CA ARG A 382 0.86 11.01 -4.09
C ARG A 382 1.26 10.96 -2.62
N VAL A 383 2.30 10.20 -2.27
CA VAL A 383 2.81 10.09 -0.90
C VAL A 383 3.95 11.09 -0.69
N GLN A 384 3.81 11.97 0.29
CA GLN A 384 4.80 12.99 0.63
C GLN A 384 5.34 12.72 2.04
N TYR A 385 6.64 12.88 2.24
CA TYR A 385 7.26 12.83 3.56
C TYR A 385 7.42 14.26 4.10
N VAL A 386 6.78 14.56 5.23
CA VAL A 386 6.91 15.86 5.89
C VAL A 386 8.13 15.83 6.82
N PRO A 387 9.15 16.70 6.63
CA PRO A 387 10.22 16.86 7.61
C PRO A 387 9.66 17.30 8.98
N ALA A 388 10.46 17.14 10.04
CA ALA A 388 10.22 17.95 11.22
C ALA A 388 11.01 19.25 11.03
N ASN A 389 10.36 20.37 11.31
CA ASN A 389 11.05 21.61 11.64
C ASN A 389 11.79 21.46 12.97
#